data_AF-A0A0S4LH31-F1
#
_entry.id   AF-A0A0S4LH31-F1
#
_cell.length_a   1.000
_cell.length_b   1.000
_cell.length_c   1.000
_cell.angle_alpha   90.00
_cell.angle_beta   90.00
_cell.angle_gamma   90.00
#
_symmetry.space_group_name_H-M   'P 1'
#
loop_
_entity.id
_entity.type
_entity.pdbx_description
1 polymer ?
#
loop_
_entity_poly.entity_id
_entity_poly.type
_entity_poly.pdbx_seq_one_letter_code
_entity_poly.pdbx_strand_id
1 'polypeptide(L)'
;MEAQWRIHTCFFEVDQPYTTLLENHCDLAQGSSAQPSEDPAGSSKRFILYGDSLAAHLYPGLVRVLGEDKIIQLTGGSRSALRVTKGRRCTDFYDWFVDDYVPNNKADGIIVSSRWLETYEKIGDEEFRVHLDALFEKLKDRRVIIYSQPASFSVDISRYIYKLGKLMGDRRSGVFGG
;
A
#
# COMPACT_ATOMS: atom_id res chain seq x y z
N MET A 1 -20.24 4.51 0.80
CA MET A 1 -19.55 5.74 1.21
C MET A 1 -18.42 5.48 2.21
N GLU A 2 -18.33 4.28 2.81
CA GLU A 2 -17.26 3.98 3.77
C GLU A 2 -15.88 3.72 3.14
N ALA A 3 -15.77 2.89 2.11
CA ALA A 3 -14.48 2.59 1.45
C ALA A 3 -13.63 3.81 1.01
N GLN A 4 -14.24 4.98 0.75
CA GLN A 4 -13.51 6.20 0.38
C GLN A 4 -12.79 6.88 1.56
N TRP A 5 -13.26 6.75 2.82
CA TRP A 5 -12.59 7.40 3.95
C TRP A 5 -11.30 6.66 4.35
N ARG A 6 -11.29 5.32 4.30
CA ARG A 6 -10.10 4.50 4.66
C ARG A 6 -8.90 4.73 3.73
N ILE A 7 -9.15 5.02 2.46
CA ILE A 7 -8.09 5.38 1.50
C ILE A 7 -7.30 6.59 2.00
N HIS A 8 -7.96 7.52 2.70
CA HIS A 8 -7.36 8.76 3.18
C HIS A 8 -6.90 8.70 4.65
N THR A 9 -7.28 7.68 5.42
CA THR A 9 -6.91 7.54 6.85
C THR A 9 -5.93 6.40 7.13
N CYS A 10 -5.96 5.32 6.34
CA CYS A 10 -5.05 4.17 6.44
C CYS A 10 -3.92 4.20 5.40
N PHE A 11 -3.61 5.42 4.96
CA PHE A 11 -2.41 5.80 4.26
C PHE A 11 -1.79 6.98 5.01
N PHE A 12 -0.50 6.90 5.31
CA PHE A 12 0.21 7.98 6.01
C PHE A 12 1.21 8.67 5.07
N GLU A 13 1.19 10.00 5.11
CA GLU A 13 1.92 10.87 4.19
C GLU A 13 3.44 10.81 4.37
N VAL A 14 4.17 11.41 3.44
CA VAL A 14 5.65 11.36 3.39
C VAL A 14 6.31 11.96 4.62
N ASP A 15 5.65 12.84 5.37
CA ASP A 15 6.12 13.53 6.58
C ASP A 15 5.64 12.87 7.89
N GLN A 16 4.61 12.02 7.83
CA GLN A 16 4.03 11.36 9.01
C GLN A 16 4.84 10.15 9.50
N PRO A 17 4.77 9.77 10.80
CA PRO A 17 5.27 8.50 11.31
C PRO A 17 4.26 7.36 11.08
N TYR A 18 4.69 6.10 11.21
CA TYR A 18 3.77 4.96 11.10
C TYR A 18 2.73 4.92 12.23
N THR A 19 3.00 5.58 13.37
CA THR A 19 2.06 5.66 14.49
C THR A 19 0.73 6.31 14.11
N THR A 20 0.70 7.11 13.04
CA THR A 20 -0.55 7.62 12.46
C THR A 20 -1.50 6.50 12.03
N LEU A 21 -0.98 5.36 11.56
CA LEU A 21 -1.81 4.19 11.27
C LEU A 21 -2.45 3.62 12.54
N LEU A 22 -1.72 3.62 13.65
CA LEU A 22 -2.18 3.11 14.94
C LEU A 22 -3.21 4.04 15.58
N GLU A 23 -2.97 5.36 15.52
CA GLU A 23 -3.88 6.40 15.99
C GLU A 23 -5.22 6.33 15.24
N ASN A 24 -5.20 5.96 13.95
CA ASN A 24 -6.39 5.79 13.12
C ASN A 24 -7.00 4.38 13.20
N HIS A 25 -6.47 3.49 14.06
CA HIS A 25 -6.92 2.11 14.22
C HIS A 25 -6.92 1.31 12.90
N CYS A 26 -5.95 1.59 12.03
CA CYS A 26 -5.79 0.93 10.74
C CYS A 26 -5.14 -0.45 10.84
N ASP A 27 -4.58 -0.77 12.01
CA ASP A 27 -4.06 -2.07 12.41
C ASP A 27 -5.18 -3.06 12.80
N LEU A 28 -6.43 -2.58 12.89
CA LEU A 28 -7.60 -3.39 13.21
C LEU A 28 -8.54 -3.51 12.00
N ALA A 29 -9.03 -4.73 11.75
CA ALA A 29 -10.16 -4.90 10.84
C ALA A 29 -11.44 -4.41 11.52
N GLN A 30 -12.32 -3.72 10.79
CA GLN A 30 -13.63 -3.35 11.33
C GLN A 30 -14.43 -4.61 11.70
N GLY A 31 -15.07 -4.60 12.87
CA GLY A 31 -15.91 -5.71 13.36
C GLY A 31 -15.49 -6.33 14.70
N SER A 32 -14.42 -5.87 15.35
CA SER A 32 -14.13 -6.28 16.75
C SER A 32 -15.12 -5.73 17.78
N SER A 33 -16.10 -4.91 17.35
CA SER A 33 -17.25 -4.49 18.16
C SER A 33 -18.57 -4.46 17.36
N ALA A 34 -18.93 -5.53 16.66
CA ALA A 34 -20.32 -5.77 16.25
C ALA A 34 -20.57 -7.28 16.08
N GLN A 35 -21.69 -7.71 16.65
CA GLN A 35 -22.27 -9.05 16.77
C GLN A 35 -21.81 -10.17 15.82
N PRO A 36 -21.80 -11.44 16.30
CA PRO A 36 -21.50 -12.60 15.47
C PRO A 36 -22.52 -12.70 14.32
N SER A 37 -22.05 -12.49 13.09
CA SER A 37 -22.79 -12.88 11.91
C SER A 37 -22.85 -14.41 11.86
N GLU A 38 -24.06 -14.95 11.86
CA GLU A 38 -24.34 -16.38 11.66
C GLU A 38 -24.01 -16.79 10.22
N ASP A 39 -22.72 -16.94 9.91
CA ASP A 39 -22.26 -17.80 8.81
C ASP A 39 -21.69 -19.08 9.44
N PRO A 40 -22.37 -20.24 9.33
CA PRO A 40 -22.00 -21.44 10.08
C PRO A 40 -20.79 -22.21 9.52
N ALA A 41 -19.99 -21.61 8.65
CA ALA A 41 -18.74 -22.18 8.15
C ALA A 41 -17.85 -21.14 7.44
N GLY A 42 -16.99 -20.44 8.18
CA GLY A 42 -15.90 -19.71 7.53
C GLY A 42 -15.29 -18.63 8.41
N SER A 43 -14.09 -18.88 8.94
CA SER A 43 -13.24 -17.79 9.41
C SER A 43 -13.09 -16.77 8.27
N SER A 44 -13.51 -15.53 8.47
CA SER A 44 -13.36 -14.47 7.48
C SER A 44 -11.88 -14.28 7.17
N LYS A 45 -11.44 -14.73 5.98
CA LYS A 45 -10.02 -14.61 5.59
C LYS A 45 -9.61 -13.14 5.58
N ARG A 46 -8.50 -12.82 6.22
CA ARG A 46 -7.98 -11.47 6.38
C ARG A 46 -6.62 -11.31 5.74
N PHE A 47 -6.48 -10.28 4.91
CA PHE A 47 -5.26 -9.97 4.19
C PHE A 47 -4.70 -8.62 4.62
N ILE A 48 -3.38 -8.53 4.67
CA ILE A 48 -2.66 -7.27 4.89
C ILE A 48 -2.16 -6.76 3.54
N LEU A 49 -2.44 -5.51 3.20
CA LEU A 49 -1.83 -4.80 2.09
C LEU A 49 -0.68 -3.95 2.64
N TYR A 50 0.56 -4.28 2.26
CA TYR A 50 1.77 -3.64 2.76
C TYR A 50 2.60 -3.02 1.64
N GLY A 51 3.11 -1.80 1.87
CA GLY A 51 4.05 -1.16 0.95
C GLY A 51 3.99 0.36 0.87
N ASP A 52 4.43 0.89 -0.27
CA ASP A 52 4.44 2.34 -0.52
C ASP A 52 3.12 2.89 -1.08
N SER A 53 3.14 4.11 -1.63
CA SER A 53 1.97 4.70 -2.29
C SER A 53 1.46 3.91 -3.49
N LEU A 54 2.29 3.15 -4.21
CA LEU A 54 1.79 2.28 -5.28
C LEU A 54 1.06 1.06 -4.73
N ALA A 55 1.43 0.57 -3.55
CA ALA A 55 0.65 -0.45 -2.86
C ALA A 55 -0.72 0.09 -2.47
N ALA A 56 -0.79 1.33 -1.94
CA ALA A 56 -2.05 1.97 -1.54
C ALA A 56 -3.07 2.04 -2.70
N HIS A 57 -2.61 2.24 -3.94
CA HIS A 57 -3.48 2.25 -5.13
C HIS A 57 -4.21 0.92 -5.39
N LEU A 58 -3.74 -0.19 -4.83
CA LEU A 58 -4.42 -1.50 -4.96
C LEU A 58 -5.65 -1.60 -4.06
N TYR A 59 -5.71 -0.82 -2.98
CA TYR A 59 -6.74 -0.93 -1.95
C TYR A 59 -8.17 -0.84 -2.51
N PRO A 60 -8.54 0.16 -3.35
CA PRO A 60 -9.91 0.25 -3.87
C PRO A 60 -10.34 -0.97 -4.69
N GLY A 61 -9.40 -1.54 -5.46
CA GLY A 61 -9.63 -2.75 -6.24
C GLY A 61 -9.80 -3.99 -5.36
N LEU A 62 -8.95 -4.12 -4.33
CA LEU A 62 -9.03 -5.22 -3.37
C LEU A 62 -10.33 -5.18 -2.56
N VAL A 63 -10.72 -4.01 -2.06
CA VAL A 63 -12.00 -3.82 -1.34
C VAL A 63 -13.19 -4.19 -2.22
N ARG A 64 -13.18 -3.77 -3.49
CA ARG A 64 -14.27 -4.08 -4.44
C ARG A 64 -14.45 -5.59 -4.69
N VAL A 65 -13.37 -6.37 -4.61
CA VAL A 65 -13.38 -7.81 -4.90
C VAL A 65 -13.59 -8.65 -3.63
N LEU A 66 -12.95 -8.27 -2.52
CA LEU A 66 -12.88 -9.10 -1.31
C LEU A 66 -13.80 -8.63 -0.18
N GLY A 67 -14.14 -7.35 -0.14
CA GLY A 67 -14.78 -6.69 1.00
C GLY A 67 -13.79 -5.88 1.83
N GLU A 68 -14.27 -4.79 2.42
CA GLU A 68 -13.48 -3.85 3.23
C GLU A 68 -13.01 -4.45 4.56
N ASP A 69 -13.83 -5.31 5.15
CA ASP A 69 -13.60 -6.05 6.39
C ASP A 69 -12.43 -7.06 6.29
N LYS A 70 -12.08 -7.45 5.07
CA LYS A 70 -11.04 -8.46 4.81
C LYS A 70 -9.66 -7.87 4.55
N ILE A 71 -9.54 -6.55 4.37
CA ILE A 71 -8.27 -5.89 4.03
C ILE A 71 -7.85 -4.93 5.14
N ILE A 72 -6.65 -5.18 5.68
CA ILE A 72 -5.91 -4.23 6.53
C ILE A 72 -4.91 -3.50 5.62
N GLN A 73 -5.06 -2.18 5.48
CA GLN A 73 -4.14 -1.35 4.71
C GLN A 73 -3.06 -0.77 5.61
N LEU A 74 -1.82 -1.21 5.40
CA LEU A 74 -0.60 -0.71 6.06
C LEU A 74 0.34 -0.17 4.98
N THR A 75 0.05 1.02 4.48
CA THR A 75 0.79 1.62 3.35
C THR A 75 1.17 3.06 3.66
N GLY A 76 2.31 3.53 3.14
CA GLY A 76 2.74 4.91 3.36
C GLY A 76 3.51 5.53 2.20
N GLY A 77 3.40 6.85 2.07
CA GLY A 77 4.11 7.61 1.03
C GLY A 77 5.63 7.40 1.09
N SER A 78 6.26 7.16 -0.05
CA SER A 78 7.73 7.04 -0.21
C SER A 78 8.41 5.90 0.58
N ARG A 79 7.67 4.91 1.10
CA ARG A 79 8.21 3.84 1.96
C ARG A 79 8.27 2.52 1.22
N SER A 80 9.44 2.21 0.65
CA SER A 80 9.62 0.91 -0.01
C SER A 80 9.26 -0.23 0.95
N ALA A 81 8.60 -1.27 0.41
CA ALA A 81 8.36 -2.50 1.15
C ALA A 81 9.68 -3.19 1.58
N LEU A 82 10.80 -2.81 0.95
CA LEU A 82 12.14 -3.26 1.28
C LEU A 82 12.82 -2.29 2.24
N ARG A 83 13.72 -2.81 3.08
CA ARG A 83 14.55 -2.03 4.01
C ARG A 83 15.71 -1.30 3.32
N VAL A 84 15.41 -0.50 2.30
CA VAL A 84 16.36 0.20 1.41
C VAL A 84 16.34 1.72 1.58
N THR A 85 15.26 2.24 2.17
CA THR A 85 15.05 3.69 2.26
C THR A 85 15.80 4.25 3.47
N LYS A 86 16.72 5.19 3.22
CA LYS A 86 17.45 5.88 4.28
C LYS A 86 16.52 6.89 4.95
N GLY A 87 16.38 6.78 6.27
CA GLY A 87 15.58 7.70 7.08
C GLY A 87 14.81 6.96 8.16
N ARG A 88 14.94 7.45 9.41
CA ARG A 88 14.38 6.82 10.60
C ARG A 88 12.92 6.42 10.43
N ARG A 89 12.09 7.27 9.82
CA ARG A 89 10.65 7.01 9.64
C ARG A 89 10.34 5.84 8.70
N CYS A 90 11.16 5.61 7.67
CA CYS A 90 10.95 4.51 6.74
C CYS A 90 11.48 3.20 7.32
N THR A 91 12.61 3.26 8.03
CA THR A 91 13.15 2.09 8.75
C THR A 91 12.24 1.68 9.89
N ASP A 92 11.73 2.63 10.68
CA ASP A 92 10.84 2.37 11.80
C ASP A 92 9.53 1.70 11.34
N PHE A 93 8.98 2.11 10.18
CA PHE A 93 7.79 1.47 9.61
C PHE A 93 8.06 0.03 9.17
N TYR A 94 9.18 -0.21 8.47
CA TYR A 94 9.58 -1.55 8.06
C TYR A 94 9.81 -2.44 9.30
N ASP A 95 10.63 -1.97 10.23
CA ASP A 95 11.04 -2.70 11.42
C ASP A 95 9.79 -3.00 12.29
N TRP A 96 8.91 -2.02 12.53
CA TRP A 96 7.62 -2.25 13.20
C TRP A 96 6.77 -3.30 12.47
N PHE A 97 6.67 -3.23 11.14
CA PHE A 97 5.84 -4.16 10.39
C PHE A 97 6.35 -5.61 10.53
N VAL A 98 7.64 -5.84 10.27
CA VAL A 98 8.20 -7.20 10.21
C VAL A 98 8.57 -7.77 11.58
N ASP A 99 8.99 -6.94 12.53
CA ASP A 99 9.48 -7.38 13.84
C ASP A 99 8.38 -7.33 14.92
N ASP A 100 7.40 -6.43 14.81
CA ASP A 100 6.35 -6.28 15.82
C ASP A 100 4.97 -6.71 15.30
N TYR A 101 4.51 -6.17 14.18
CA TYR A 101 3.13 -6.35 13.72
C TYR A 101 2.87 -7.77 13.21
N VAL A 102 3.68 -8.25 12.26
CA VAL A 102 3.50 -9.56 11.63
C VAL A 102 3.62 -10.71 12.64
N PRO A 103 4.56 -10.74 13.60
CA PRO A 103 4.62 -11.83 14.58
C PRO A 103 3.41 -11.87 15.51
N ASN A 104 2.86 -10.71 15.88
CA ASN A 104 1.79 -10.61 16.87
C ASN A 104 0.37 -10.66 16.29
N ASN A 105 0.21 -10.53 14.96
CA ASN A 105 -1.10 -10.50 14.32
C ASN A 105 -1.31 -11.68 13.36
N LYS A 106 -2.51 -12.27 13.38
CA LYS A 106 -2.89 -13.33 12.43
C LYS A 106 -3.46 -12.71 11.16
N ALA A 107 -2.94 -13.16 10.02
CA ALA A 107 -3.48 -12.88 8.70
C ALA A 107 -3.36 -14.13 7.82
N ASP A 108 -4.32 -14.32 6.91
CA ASP A 108 -4.34 -15.40 5.92
C ASP A 108 -3.37 -15.15 4.77
N GLY A 109 -2.97 -13.90 4.57
CA GLY A 109 -1.92 -13.54 3.62
C GLY A 109 -1.49 -12.08 3.72
N ILE A 110 -0.30 -11.82 3.21
CA ILE A 110 0.30 -10.49 3.09
C ILE A 110 0.50 -10.20 1.62
N ILE A 111 -0.20 -9.19 1.11
CA ILE A 111 -0.05 -8.63 -0.23
C ILE A 111 1.00 -7.54 -0.12
N VAL A 112 2.15 -7.74 -0.76
CA VAL A 112 3.25 -6.78 -0.77
C VAL A 112 3.35 -6.17 -2.16
N SER A 113 3.35 -4.84 -2.21
CA SER A 113 3.60 -4.08 -3.43
C SER A 113 4.51 -2.89 -3.11
N SER A 114 5.27 -2.43 -4.09
CA SER A 114 6.18 -1.30 -3.92
C SER A 114 6.54 -0.74 -5.29
N ARG A 115 7.24 0.39 -5.34
CA ARG A 115 7.99 0.85 -6.52
C ARG A 115 9.20 -0.06 -6.77
N TRP A 116 8.94 -1.29 -7.21
CA TRP A 116 9.96 -2.32 -7.47
C TRP A 116 11.01 -1.87 -8.47
N LEU A 117 10.59 -1.30 -9.60
CA LEU A 117 11.50 -0.92 -10.67
C LEU A 117 12.40 0.25 -10.25
N GLU A 118 11.82 1.30 -9.67
CA GLU A 118 12.59 2.44 -9.16
C GLU A 118 13.58 1.99 -8.07
N THR A 119 13.14 1.09 -7.19
CA THR A 119 14.01 0.53 -6.16
C THR A 119 15.16 -0.27 -6.77
N TYR A 120 14.86 -1.17 -7.71
CA TYR A 120 15.83 -2.00 -8.41
C TYR A 120 16.85 -1.16 -9.19
N GLU A 121 16.39 -0.16 -9.96
CA GLU A 121 17.27 0.75 -10.72
C GLU A 121 18.19 1.57 -9.80
N LYS A 122 17.73 1.89 -8.59
CA LYS A 122 18.49 2.72 -7.64
C LYS A 122 19.58 1.96 -6.90
N ILE A 123 19.33 0.72 -6.49
CA ILE A 123 20.25 -0.05 -5.63
C ILE A 123 20.98 -1.17 -6.38
N GLY A 124 20.53 -1.53 -7.58
CA GLY A 124 21.10 -2.60 -8.39
C GLY A 124 20.63 -4.00 -7.99
N ASP A 125 20.93 -4.98 -8.84
CA ASP A 125 20.43 -6.36 -8.71
C ASP A 125 20.86 -7.03 -7.41
N GLU A 126 22.15 -6.99 -7.07
CA GLU A 126 22.69 -7.69 -5.91
C GLU A 126 22.08 -7.19 -4.60
N GLU A 127 22.07 -5.87 -4.36
CA GLU A 127 21.44 -5.27 -3.18
C GLU A 127 19.93 -5.53 -3.17
N PHE A 128 19.26 -5.42 -4.32
CA PHE A 128 17.83 -5.68 -4.42
C PHE A 128 17.46 -7.09 -3.98
N ARG A 129 18.22 -8.10 -4.44
CA ARG A 129 18.02 -9.50 -4.05
C ARG A 129 18.26 -9.70 -2.56
N VAL A 130 19.33 -9.15 -1.99
CA VAL A 130 19.61 -9.24 -0.55
C VAL A 130 18.45 -8.67 0.27
N HIS A 131 17.93 -7.51 -0.11
CA HIS A 131 16.82 -6.88 0.61
C HIS A 131 15.49 -7.63 0.43
N LEU A 132 15.25 -8.21 -0.75
CA LEU A 132 14.07 -9.01 -1.01
C LEU A 132 14.10 -10.34 -0.24
N ASP A 133 15.25 -11.02 -0.22
CA ASP A 133 15.46 -12.24 0.55
C ASP A 133 15.29 -11.98 2.06
N ALA A 134 15.81 -10.87 2.56
CA ALA A 134 15.62 -10.47 3.95
C ALA A 134 14.14 -10.23 4.30
N LEU A 135 13.36 -9.65 3.39
CA LEU A 135 11.92 -9.50 3.58
C LEU A 135 11.23 -10.88 3.62
N PHE A 136 11.53 -11.76 2.68
CA PHE A 136 10.92 -13.09 2.65
C PHE A 136 11.28 -13.94 3.86
N GLU A 137 12.52 -13.84 4.36
CA GLU A 137 12.93 -14.55 5.58
C GLU A 137 12.12 -14.08 6.80
N LYS A 138 11.87 -12.77 6.92
CA LYS A 138 11.02 -12.21 7.98
C LYS A 138 9.55 -12.63 7.86
N LEU A 139 9.09 -12.91 6.64
CA LEU A 139 7.70 -13.28 6.36
C LEU A 139 7.51 -14.78 6.07
N LYS A 140 8.52 -15.63 6.30
CA LYS A 140 8.55 -17.02 5.84
C LYS A 140 7.42 -17.90 6.37
N ASP A 141 6.90 -17.58 7.56
CA ASP A 141 5.80 -18.31 8.20
C ASP A 141 4.42 -17.77 7.79
N ARG A 142 4.39 -16.85 6.82
CA ARG A 142 3.18 -16.21 6.29
C ARG A 142 3.05 -16.50 4.80
N ARG A 143 1.80 -16.53 4.33
CA ARG A 143 1.53 -16.56 2.89
C ARG A 143 1.77 -15.17 2.30
N VAL A 144 2.86 -15.00 1.57
CA VAL A 144 3.21 -13.74 0.90
C VAL A 144 2.76 -13.76 -0.57
N ILE A 145 2.11 -12.69 -1.00
CA ILE A 145 1.71 -12.44 -2.39
C ILE A 145 2.44 -11.18 -2.83
N ILE A 146 3.42 -11.30 -3.72
CA ILE A 146 4.06 -10.14 -4.34
C ILE A 146 3.20 -9.68 -5.50
N TYR A 147 2.79 -8.42 -5.48
CA TYR A 147 2.10 -7.77 -6.60
C TYR A 147 3.04 -6.78 -7.28
N SER A 148 3.13 -6.85 -8.61
CA SER A 148 3.97 -5.95 -9.40
C SER A 148 3.49 -4.51 -9.31
N GLN A 149 4.37 -3.54 -9.52
CA GLN A 149 3.93 -2.16 -9.63
C GLN A 149 3.03 -1.97 -10.87
N PRO A 150 1.97 -1.15 -10.80
CA PRO A 150 1.24 -0.73 -11.99
C PRO A 150 2.19 -0.10 -13.01
N ALA A 151 1.89 -0.25 -14.30
CA ALA A 151 2.66 0.41 -15.34
C ALA A 151 2.66 1.94 -15.10
N SER A 152 3.86 2.53 -15.01
CA SER A 152 4.01 3.97 -14.97
C SER A 152 4.12 4.51 -16.39
N PHE A 153 3.63 5.73 -16.59
CA PHE A 153 3.87 6.44 -17.84
C PHE A 153 5.34 6.84 -17.91
N SER A 154 5.96 6.70 -19.09
CA SER A 154 7.34 7.13 -19.35
C SER A 154 7.55 8.64 -19.21
N VAL A 155 6.46 9.41 -19.18
CA VAL A 155 6.44 10.86 -18.98
C VAL A 155 5.21 11.23 -18.15
N ASP A 156 5.37 12.20 -17.25
CA ASP A 156 4.28 12.77 -16.45
C ASP A 156 3.10 13.22 -17.33
N ILE A 157 1.89 12.78 -16.97
CA ILE A 157 0.66 13.10 -17.71
C ILE A 157 0.36 14.59 -17.76
N SER A 158 0.74 15.33 -16.73
CA SER A 158 0.63 16.79 -16.66
C SER A 158 1.47 17.43 -17.77
N ARG A 159 2.61 16.83 -18.12
CA ARG A 159 3.47 17.30 -19.22
C ARG A 159 2.84 17.05 -20.58
N TYR A 160 2.13 15.93 -20.76
CA TYR A 160 1.32 15.69 -21.97
C TYR A 160 0.20 16.71 -22.07
N ILE A 161 -0.59 16.88 -21.02
CA ILE A 161 -1.73 17.82 -20.98
C ILE A 161 -1.25 19.25 -21.24
N TYR A 162 -0.16 19.68 -20.60
CA TYR A 162 0.43 20.99 -20.84
C TYR A 162 0.87 21.19 -22.29
N LYS A 163 1.58 20.21 -22.87
CA LYS A 163 2.00 20.29 -24.28
C LYS A 163 0.81 20.26 -25.24
N LEU A 164 -0.18 19.42 -25.00
CA LEU A 164 -1.39 19.33 -25.79
C LEU A 164 -2.19 20.64 -25.71
N GLY A 165 -2.37 21.21 -24.52
CA GLY A 165 -3.00 22.52 -24.34
C GLY A 165 -2.26 23.63 -25.07
N LYS A 166 -0.92 23.62 -25.04
CA LYS A 166 -0.10 24.57 -25.80
C LYS A 166 -0.24 24.39 -27.33
N LEU A 167 -0.34 23.15 -27.80
CA LEU A 167 -0.50 22.82 -29.22
C LEU A 167 -1.91 23.11 -29.75
N MET A 168 -2.93 22.95 -28.91
CA MET A 168 -4.33 23.23 -29.25
C MET A 168 -4.65 24.74 -29.27
N GLY A 169 -3.72 25.58 -28.78
CA GLY A 169 -3.91 27.01 -28.60
C GLY A 169 -4.93 27.30 -27.51
N ASP A 170 -4.86 28.49 -26.91
CA ASP A 170 -5.87 28.99 -25.97
C ASP A 170 -7.22 29.21 -26.69
N ARG A 171 -7.90 28.12 -27.08
CA ARG A 171 -9.31 28.14 -27.39
C ARG A 171 -10.04 28.03 -26.07
N ARG A 172 -10.25 29.18 -25.43
CA ARG A 172 -11.33 29.38 -24.47
C ARG A 172 -12.65 28.91 -25.09
N SER A 173 -13.04 27.68 -24.81
CA SER A 173 -14.43 27.21 -24.76
C SER A 173 -14.41 25.68 -24.60
N GLY A 174 -14.58 25.20 -23.36
CA GLY A 174 -14.71 23.78 -23.09
C GLY A 174 -14.54 23.45 -21.62
N VAL A 175 -15.55 23.81 -20.83
CA VAL A 175 -15.75 23.31 -19.47
C VAL A 175 -15.64 21.78 -19.49
N PHE A 176 -14.72 21.21 -18.70
CA PHE A 176 -14.83 19.84 -18.23
C PHE A 176 -14.97 19.90 -16.71
N GLY A 177 -16.22 20.04 -16.28
CA GLY A 177 -16.66 19.62 -14.95
C GLY A 177 -17.14 18.17 -15.03
N GLY A 178 -16.79 17.40 -14.01
CA GLY A 178 -17.16 16.00 -13.79
C GLY A 178 -16.39 15.47 -12.59
#